data_AF-A0A6G7RXS3-F1
#
_entry.id   AF-A0A6G7RXS3-F1
#
_cell.length_a   1.000
_cell.length_b   1.000
_cell.length_c   1.000
_cell.angle_alpha   90.00
_cell.angle_beta   90.00
_cell.angle_gamma   90.00
#
_symmetry.space_group_name_H-M   'P 1'
#
loop_
_entity.id
_entity.type
_entity.pdbx_description
1 polymer ?
#
loop_
_entity_poly.entity_id
_entity_poly.type
_entity_poly.pdbx_seq_one_letter_code
_entity_poly.pdbx_strand_id
1 'polypeptide(L)'
;MNTIDFFKLQSKNLLKDFKRRKPNSDKQNNTWKYEYEPQYFDVLLVMINFNLDEEKLTLMKAQHAIAKMAGFEKWTTLIKASEPDLKIAKLLYENQHKVDELMWLFYLAEVEEMNQTKFDSETKLAICEDAFDREYFDDSVSIDCYLLNKK
;
A
#
# COMPACT_ATOMS: atom_id res chain seq x y z
N MET A 1 9.73 -11.75 10.86
CA MET A 1 9.99 -10.31 10.65
C MET A 1 8.85 -9.56 11.30
N ASN A 2 9.11 -8.55 12.14
CA ASN A 2 8.01 -7.74 12.69
C ASN A 2 7.39 -6.88 11.58
N THR A 3 6.18 -6.36 11.81
CA THR A 3 5.43 -5.64 10.77
C THR A 3 6.10 -4.32 10.34
N ILE A 4 6.83 -3.66 11.25
CA ILE A 4 7.59 -2.45 10.90
C ILE A 4 8.74 -2.79 9.93
N ASP A 5 9.44 -3.89 10.17
CA ASP A 5 10.55 -4.34 9.33
C ASP A 5 10.05 -4.79 7.95
N PHE A 6 8.82 -5.32 7.87
CA PHE A 6 8.13 -5.51 6.59
C PHE A 6 8.01 -4.19 5.82
N PHE A 7 7.45 -3.13 6.41
CA PHE A 7 7.30 -1.85 5.71
C PHE A 7 8.64 -1.17 5.38
N LYS A 8 9.66 -1.34 6.23
CA LYS A 8 11.03 -0.90 5.90
C LYS A 8 11.58 -1.65 4.68
N LEU A 9 11.33 -2.95 4.58
CA LEU A 9 11.73 -3.75 3.42
C LEU A 9 11.00 -3.27 2.16
N GLN A 10 9.69 -3.03 2.22
CA GLN A 10 8.93 -2.50 1.08
C GLN A 10 9.46 -1.14 0.62
N SER A 11 9.85 -0.26 1.55
CA SER A 11 10.45 1.03 1.20
C SER A 11 11.77 0.87 0.44
N LYS A 12 12.58 -0.13 0.78
CA LYS A 12 13.83 -0.46 0.08
C LYS A 12 13.56 -1.10 -1.28
N ASN A 13 12.57 -1.98 -1.38
CA ASN A 13 12.16 -2.61 -2.63
C ASN A 13 11.65 -1.55 -3.63
N LEU A 14 10.84 -0.59 -3.18
CA LEU A 14 10.38 0.51 -4.03
C LEU A 14 11.55 1.34 -4.55
N LEU A 15 12.50 1.69 -3.68
CA LEU A 15 13.70 2.41 -4.09
C LEU A 15 14.57 1.61 -5.09
N LYS A 16 14.59 0.28 -4.95
CA LYS A 16 15.29 -0.61 -5.87
C LYS A 16 14.64 -0.62 -7.25
N ASP A 17 13.31 -0.63 -7.33
CA ASP A 17 12.58 -0.58 -8.59
C ASP A 17 12.74 0.77 -9.30
N PHE A 18 12.72 1.88 -8.57
CA PHE A 18 13.02 3.19 -9.16
C PHE A 18 14.43 3.30 -9.74
N LYS A 19 15.39 2.54 -9.21
CA LYS A 19 16.76 2.48 -9.75
C LYS A 19 16.87 1.58 -10.98
N ARG A 20 15.91 0.68 -11.20
CA ARG A 20 15.83 -0.17 -12.39
C ARG A 20 15.14 0.58 -13.52
N ARG A 21 15.82 1.62 -13.96
CA ARG A 21 15.35 2.51 -15.00
C ARG A 21 16.40 2.69 -16.08
N LYS A 22 15.96 2.88 -17.31
CA LYS A 22 16.80 3.23 -18.45
C LYS A 22 16.30 4.55 -19.02
N PRO A 23 17.19 5.44 -19.52
CA PRO A 23 16.75 6.65 -20.21
C PRO A 23 15.79 6.28 -21.33
N ASN A 24 14.63 6.93 -21.36
CA ASN A 24 13.68 6.75 -22.44
C ASN A 24 14.34 7.24 -23.75
N SER A 25 14.46 6.34 -24.71
CA SER A 25 15.12 6.63 -25.99
C SER A 25 14.18 7.31 -26.99
N ASP A 26 12.87 7.25 -26.75
CA ASP A 26 11.86 7.83 -27.61
C ASP A 26 11.59 9.30 -27.24
N LYS A 27 12.17 10.21 -28.04
CA LYS A 27 12.04 11.66 -27.87
C LYS A 27 10.68 12.20 -28.33
N GLN A 28 9.81 11.40 -28.94
CA GLN A 28 8.52 11.87 -29.47
C GLN A 28 7.43 11.91 -28.40
N ASN A 29 7.45 10.98 -27.44
CA ASN A 29 6.48 10.90 -26.33
C ASN A 29 7.12 11.37 -25.03
N ASN A 30 7.20 12.69 -24.86
CA ASN A 30 7.90 13.39 -23.79
C ASN A 30 7.22 13.29 -22.39
N THR A 31 6.46 12.22 -22.13
CA THR A 31 5.65 12.06 -20.91
C THR A 31 6.48 11.55 -19.72
N TRP A 32 7.46 10.67 -19.96
CA TRP A 32 8.32 10.09 -18.91
C TRP A 32 9.79 10.09 -19.34
N LYS A 33 10.69 10.54 -18.44
CA LYS A 33 12.14 10.59 -18.71
C LYS A 33 12.79 9.22 -18.77
N TYR A 34 12.19 8.24 -18.10
CA TYR A 34 12.76 6.91 -17.97
C TYR A 34 11.73 5.82 -18.28
N GLU A 35 12.22 4.72 -18.82
CA GLU A 35 11.52 3.45 -18.87
C GLU A 35 11.92 2.61 -17.65
N TYR A 36 10.96 1.97 -17.00
CA TYR A 36 11.18 1.19 -15.78
C TYR A 36 11.01 -0.31 -16.06
N GLU A 37 11.91 -1.13 -15.48
CA GLU A 37 11.82 -2.60 -15.44
C GLU A 37 11.69 -3.06 -13.97
N PRO A 38 10.57 -2.73 -13.30
CA PRO A 38 10.39 -3.01 -11.88
C PRO A 38 10.13 -4.50 -11.60
N GLN A 39 10.40 -4.93 -10.36
CA GLN A 39 10.14 -6.31 -9.90
C GLN A 39 9.06 -6.40 -8.83
N TYR A 40 8.87 -5.36 -8.03
CA TYR A 40 7.97 -5.40 -6.88
C TYR A 40 6.76 -4.49 -7.09
N PHE A 41 6.96 -3.29 -7.65
CA PHE A 41 5.94 -2.26 -7.75
C PHE A 41 5.66 -1.79 -9.17
N ASP A 42 4.40 -1.45 -9.45
CA ASP A 42 4.05 -0.61 -10.59
C ASP A 42 4.55 0.82 -10.33
N VAL A 43 5.80 1.08 -10.71
CA VAL A 43 6.48 2.35 -10.42
C VAL A 43 5.73 3.55 -11.00
N LEU A 44 5.12 3.41 -12.19
CA LEU A 44 4.38 4.52 -12.81
C LEU A 44 3.14 4.87 -11.99
N LEU A 45 2.36 3.87 -11.59
CA LEU A 45 1.19 4.08 -10.74
C LEU A 45 1.57 4.69 -9.38
N VAL A 46 2.65 4.19 -8.77
CA VAL A 46 3.18 4.75 -7.51
C VAL A 46 3.62 6.20 -7.69
N MET A 47 4.31 6.53 -8.79
CA MET A 47 4.75 7.90 -9.05
C MET A 47 3.59 8.88 -9.17
N ILE A 48 2.57 8.50 -9.94
CA ILE A 48 1.38 9.33 -10.18
C ILE A 48 0.63 9.55 -8.87
N ASN A 49 0.28 8.48 -8.16
CA ASN A 49 -0.59 8.57 -6.99
C ASN A 49 0.08 9.24 -5.78
N PHE A 50 1.41 9.16 -5.67
CA PHE A 50 2.16 9.78 -4.57
C PHE A 50 2.96 11.02 -4.97
N ASN A 51 2.78 11.52 -6.19
CA ASN A 51 3.47 12.69 -6.75
C ASN A 51 4.99 12.64 -6.53
N LEU A 52 5.60 11.52 -6.91
CA LEU A 52 7.03 11.29 -6.71
C LEU A 52 7.85 11.80 -7.90
N ASP A 53 8.83 12.65 -7.59
CA ASP A 53 9.83 13.11 -8.55
C ASP A 53 10.85 11.98 -8.82
N GLU A 54 10.87 11.51 -10.06
CA GLU A 54 11.75 10.44 -10.55
C GLU A 54 13.23 10.71 -10.27
N GLU A 55 13.71 11.95 -10.31
CA GLU A 55 15.12 12.26 -10.08
C GLU A 55 15.47 12.45 -8.60
N LYS A 56 14.49 12.66 -7.73
CA LYS A 56 14.69 13.04 -6.34
C LYS A 56 14.12 12.03 -5.34
N LEU A 57 13.94 10.77 -5.73
CA LEU A 57 13.46 9.75 -4.80
C LEU A 57 14.54 9.38 -3.79
N THR A 58 14.26 9.68 -2.51
CA THR A 58 15.09 9.28 -1.37
C THR A 58 14.41 8.15 -0.60
N LEU A 59 15.15 7.47 0.28
CA LEU A 59 14.57 6.44 1.16
C LEU A 59 13.43 7.02 2.01
N MET A 60 13.58 8.25 2.51
CA MET A 60 12.54 8.92 3.28
C MET A 60 11.26 9.11 2.46
N LYS A 61 11.36 9.56 1.20
CA LYS A 61 10.19 9.68 0.32
C LYS A 61 9.56 8.33 0.00
N ALA A 62 10.36 7.28 -0.23
CA ALA A 62 9.86 5.93 -0.41
C ALA A 62 9.11 5.44 0.85
N GLN A 63 9.65 5.70 2.05
CA GLN A 63 8.98 5.40 3.32
C GLN A 63 7.63 6.12 3.46
N HIS A 64 7.55 7.39 3.06
CA HIS A 64 6.28 8.12 3.05
C HIS A 64 5.28 7.54 2.04
N ALA A 65 5.72 7.15 0.84
CA ALA A 65 4.85 6.49 -0.13
C ALA A 65 4.30 5.16 0.40
N ILE A 66 5.17 4.31 0.97
CA ILE A 66 4.75 3.04 1.60
C ILE A 66 3.78 3.28 2.75
N ALA A 67 3.99 4.31 3.57
CA ALA A 67 3.06 4.63 4.65
C ALA A 67 1.66 4.98 4.12
N LYS A 68 1.58 5.79 3.06
CA LYS A 68 0.31 6.13 2.42
C LYS A 68 -0.36 4.93 1.75
N MET A 69 0.40 4.06 1.09
CA MET A 69 -0.12 2.79 0.56
C MET A 69 -0.70 1.89 1.66
N ALA A 70 -0.20 1.99 2.88
CA ALA A 70 -0.65 1.23 4.04
C ALA A 70 -1.75 1.95 4.84
N GLY A 71 -2.36 3.03 4.31
CA GLY A 71 -3.43 3.79 4.96
C GLY A 71 -2.96 4.78 6.02
N PHE A 72 -1.69 5.19 6.03
CA PHE A 72 -1.16 6.18 6.96
C PHE A 72 -0.72 7.47 6.26
N GLU A 73 -0.99 8.62 6.88
CA GLU A 73 -0.59 9.94 6.35
C GLU A 73 0.93 10.04 6.07
N LYS A 74 1.74 9.47 6.96
CA LYS A 74 3.20 9.58 6.93
C LYS A 74 3.89 8.45 7.70
N TRP A 75 5.16 8.21 7.34
CA TRP A 75 6.00 7.17 7.95
C TRP A 75 6.08 7.26 9.48
N THR A 76 6.17 8.47 10.04
CA THR A 76 6.27 8.67 11.49
C THR A 76 5.00 8.29 12.25
N THR A 77 3.84 8.30 11.58
CA THR A 77 2.58 7.80 12.15
C THR A 77 2.55 6.28 12.10
N LEU A 78 2.94 5.68 10.97
CA LEU A 78 3.01 4.22 10.80
C LEU A 78 3.90 3.57 11.87
N ILE A 79 5.12 4.05 12.08
CA ILE A 79 6.05 3.41 13.04
C ILE A 79 5.64 3.57 14.51
N LYS A 80 4.65 4.42 14.80
CA LYS A 80 4.10 4.64 16.15
C LYS A 80 2.75 3.95 16.36
N ALA A 81 2.19 3.34 15.30
CA ALA A 81 0.92 2.64 15.38
C ALA A 81 1.03 1.41 16.30
N SER A 82 -0.11 0.98 16.84
CA SER A 82 -0.17 -0.22 17.66
C SER A 82 0.15 -1.47 16.83
N GLU A 83 0.56 -2.56 17.48
CA GLU A 83 0.83 -3.81 16.76
C GLU A 83 -0.41 -4.33 15.99
N PRO A 84 -1.63 -4.29 16.54
CA PRO A 84 -2.82 -4.69 15.78
C PRO A 84 -3.08 -3.79 14.57
N ASP A 85 -2.97 -2.46 14.71
CA ASP A 85 -3.16 -1.53 13.58
C ASP A 85 -2.13 -1.78 12.47
N LEU A 86 -0.88 -2.10 12.86
CA LEU A 86 0.16 -2.48 11.91
C LEU A 86 -0.16 -3.78 11.16
N LYS A 87 -0.73 -4.78 11.86
CA LYS A 87 -1.14 -6.04 11.24
C LYS A 87 -2.30 -5.85 10.26
N ILE A 88 -3.31 -5.05 10.64
CA ILE A 88 -4.42 -4.65 9.73
C ILE A 88 -3.84 -3.98 8.49
N ALA A 89 -2.98 -2.97 8.67
CA ALA A 89 -2.36 -2.25 7.56
C ALA A 89 -1.56 -3.18 6.64
N LYS A 90 -0.87 -4.18 7.19
CA LYS A 90 -0.14 -5.18 6.39
C LYS A 90 -1.10 -6.07 5.60
N LEU A 91 -2.20 -6.54 6.20
CA LEU A 91 -3.21 -7.36 5.52
C LEU A 91 -3.83 -6.61 4.35
N LEU A 92 -4.24 -5.35 4.57
CA LEU A 92 -4.78 -4.50 3.51
C LEU A 92 -3.73 -4.24 2.42
N TYR A 93 -2.49 -3.91 2.80
CA TYR A 93 -1.39 -3.68 1.88
C TYR A 93 -1.10 -4.90 0.98
N GLU A 94 -1.07 -6.10 1.54
CA GLU A 94 -0.80 -7.33 0.77
C GLU A 94 -2.00 -7.74 -0.12
N ASN A 95 -3.18 -7.18 0.13
CA ASN A 95 -4.43 -7.48 -0.57
C ASN A 95 -5.06 -6.25 -1.26
N GLN A 96 -4.26 -5.26 -1.64
CA GLN A 96 -4.71 -4.04 -2.34
C GLN A 96 -5.47 -4.29 -3.67
N HIS A 97 -5.36 -5.50 -4.25
CA HIS A 97 -6.10 -5.93 -5.44
C HIS A 97 -7.55 -6.33 -5.14
N LYS A 98 -7.87 -6.60 -3.86
CA LYS A 98 -9.18 -7.07 -3.37
C LYS A 98 -9.94 -6.02 -2.58
N VAL A 99 -9.21 -5.16 -1.87
CA VAL A 99 -9.79 -4.16 -0.98
C VAL A 99 -8.91 -2.92 -0.94
N ASP A 100 -9.52 -1.76 -1.14
CA ASP A 100 -8.86 -0.48 -0.90
C ASP A 100 -9.17 0.03 0.52
N GLU A 101 -8.50 1.12 0.92
CA GLU A 101 -8.67 1.72 2.23
C GLU A 101 -10.14 2.14 2.49
N LEU A 102 -10.83 2.65 1.46
CA LEU A 102 -12.17 3.18 1.60
C LEU A 102 -13.20 2.05 1.82
N MET A 103 -13.08 0.97 1.05
CA MET A 103 -13.89 -0.24 1.21
C MET A 103 -13.72 -0.85 2.60
N TRP A 104 -12.48 -0.95 3.10
CA TRP A 104 -12.23 -1.42 4.46
C TRP A 104 -12.89 -0.53 5.52
N LEU A 105 -12.75 0.80 5.38
CA LEU A 105 -13.35 1.76 6.32
C LEU A 105 -14.89 1.68 6.31
N PHE A 106 -15.51 1.50 5.15
CA PHE A 106 -16.96 1.31 5.06
C PHE A 106 -17.42 -0.01 5.68
N TYR A 107 -16.73 -1.11 5.40
CA TYR A 107 -17.03 -2.41 6.01
C TYR A 107 -16.95 -2.33 7.54
N LEU A 108 -15.85 -1.77 8.06
CA LEU A 108 -15.67 -1.63 9.50
C LEU A 108 -16.75 -0.72 10.12
N ALA A 109 -17.12 0.37 9.45
CA ALA A 109 -18.17 1.28 9.92
C ALA A 109 -19.54 0.59 9.97
N GLU A 110 -19.88 -0.23 8.98
CA GLU A 110 -21.12 -1.01 8.95
C GLU A 110 -21.17 -2.02 10.10
N VAL A 111 -20.08 -2.77 10.33
CA VAL A 111 -20.02 -3.74 11.44
C VAL A 111 -20.11 -3.02 12.80
N GLU A 112 -19.45 -1.86 12.96
CA GLU A 112 -19.56 -1.04 14.17
C GLU A 112 -20.99 -0.51 14.38
N GLU A 113 -21.66 -0.09 13.32
CA GLU A 113 -23.05 0.38 13.37
C GLU A 113 -24.01 -0.74 13.76
N MET A 114 -23.90 -1.92 13.14
CA MET A 114 -24.70 -3.09 13.45
C MET A 114 -24.56 -3.54 14.91
N ASN A 115 -23.36 -3.37 15.49
CA ASN A 115 -23.07 -3.73 16.88
C ASN A 115 -23.22 -2.55 17.86
N GLN A 116 -23.60 -1.36 17.37
CA GLN A 116 -23.77 -0.13 18.15
C GLN A 116 -22.57 0.21 19.04
N THR A 117 -21.35 -0.10 18.57
CA THR A 117 -20.13 0.07 19.36
C THR A 117 -18.94 0.41 18.47
N LYS A 118 -17.94 1.08 19.05
CA LYS A 118 -16.64 1.28 18.42
C LYS A 118 -15.68 0.21 18.90
N PHE A 119 -14.98 -0.42 17.97
CA PHE A 119 -14.07 -1.50 18.29
C PHE A 119 -12.67 -0.96 18.64
N ASP A 120 -12.02 -1.61 19.60
CA ASP A 120 -10.60 -1.41 19.84
C ASP A 120 -9.74 -2.05 18.73
N SER A 121 -8.44 -1.80 18.75
CA SER A 121 -7.54 -2.26 17.68
C SER A 121 -7.42 -3.79 17.62
N GLU A 122 -7.52 -4.50 18.74
CA GLU A 122 -7.48 -5.97 18.77
C GLU A 122 -8.75 -6.58 18.14
N THR A 123 -9.92 -6.04 18.48
CA THR A 123 -11.19 -6.48 17.90
C THR A 123 -11.24 -6.15 16.40
N LYS A 124 -10.74 -4.99 15.99
CA LYS A 124 -10.62 -4.62 14.56
C LYS A 124 -9.72 -5.57 13.80
N LEU A 125 -8.62 -6.02 14.40
CA LEU A 125 -7.73 -6.99 13.79
C LEU A 125 -8.45 -8.34 13.59
N ALA A 126 -9.13 -8.84 14.62
CA ALA A 126 -9.88 -10.10 14.52
C ALA A 126 -10.98 -10.04 13.44
N ILE A 127 -11.69 -8.90 13.32
CA ILE A 127 -12.68 -8.65 12.26
C ILE A 127 -12.01 -8.64 10.88
N CYS A 128 -10.84 -8.01 10.76
CA CYS A 128 -10.10 -7.94 9.51
C CYS A 128 -9.66 -9.35 9.06
N GLU A 129 -9.10 -10.15 9.98
CA GLU A 129 -8.70 -11.53 9.72
C GLU A 129 -9.89 -12.39 9.31
N ASP A 130 -11.01 -12.35 10.04
CA ASP A 130 -12.23 -13.11 9.70
C ASP A 130 -12.82 -12.68 8.34
N ALA A 131 -12.78 -11.39 7.99
CA ALA A 131 -13.26 -10.91 6.70
C ALA A 131 -12.45 -11.48 5.52
N PHE A 132 -11.12 -11.59 5.67
CA PHE A 132 -10.27 -12.23 4.66
C PHE A 132 -10.43 -13.74 4.63
N ASP A 133 -10.55 -14.39 5.79
CA ASP A 133 -10.76 -15.84 5.89
C ASP A 133 -12.09 -16.29 5.28
N ARG A 134 -13.12 -15.44 5.34
CA ARG A 134 -14.43 -15.66 4.71
C ARG A 134 -14.50 -15.20 3.26
N GLU A 135 -13.40 -14.71 2.69
CA GLU A 135 -13.34 -14.18 1.33
C GLU A 135 -14.38 -13.06 1.08
N TYR A 136 -14.65 -12.24 2.10
CA TYR A 136 -15.56 -11.09 1.95
C TYR A 136 -15.02 -10.07 0.93
N PHE A 137 -13.70 -9.96 0.85
CA PHE A 137 -13.01 -9.20 -0.19
C PHE A 137 -12.47 -10.18 -1.25
N ASP A 138 -13.03 -10.12 -2.45
CA ASP A 138 -12.65 -10.94 -3.60
C ASP A 138 -12.11 -10.10 -4.76
N ASP A 139 -11.71 -10.77 -5.84
CA ASP A 139 -11.15 -10.14 -7.04
C ASP A 139 -12.25 -9.75 -8.05
N SER A 140 -13.53 -9.69 -7.65
CA SER A 140 -14.64 -9.36 -8.56
C SER A 140 -14.66 -7.89 -8.97
N VAL A 141 -14.06 -7.02 -8.13
CA VAL A 141 -13.89 -5.59 -8.41
C VAL A 141 -12.44 -5.32 -8.76
N SER A 142 -12.20 -4.76 -9.94
CA SER A 142 -10.86 -4.34 -10.35
C SER A 142 -10.43 -3.12 -9.54
N ILE A 143 -9.49 -3.30 -8.62
CA ILE A 143 -8.89 -2.24 -7.81
C ILE A 143 -7.44 -2.01 -8.25
N ASP A 144 -7.04 -0.74 -8.31
CA ASP A 144 -5.67 -0.36 -8.61
C ASP A 144 -4.70 -0.94 -7.57
N CYS A 145 -3.89 -1.91 -8.00
CA CYS A 145 -2.87 -2.53 -7.16
C CYS A 145 -1.47 -2.03 -7.51
N TYR A 146 -0.72 -1.59 -6.50
CA TYR A 146 0.67 -1.17 -6.70
C TYR A 146 1.64 -2.35 -6.80
N LEU A 147 1.26 -3.54 -6.33
CA LEU A 147 2.13 -4.72 -6.23
C LEU A 147 2.06 -5.56 -7.52
N LEU A 148 3.20 -5.78 -8.18
CA LEU A 148 3.24 -6.50 -9.46
C LEU A 148 2.96 -8.00 -9.32
N ASN A 149 3.25 -8.60 -8.17
CA ASN A 149 2.98 -10.03 -7.92
C ASN A 149 1.51 -10.34 -7.66
N LYS A 150 0.64 -9.33 -7.68
CA LYS A 150 -0.81 -9.43 -7.48
C LYS A 150 -1.60 -9.00 -8.72
N LYS A 151 -0.91 -8.62 -9.80
CA LYS A 151 -1.48 -8.33 -11.11
C LYS A 151 -1.48 -9.58 -11.99
#